data_AF-A0A4R7GMR8-F1
#
_entry.id   AF-A0A4R7GMR8-F1
#
_cell.length_a   1.000
_cell.length_b   1.000
_cell.length_c   1.000
_cell.angle_alpha   90.00
_cell.angle_beta   90.00
_cell.angle_gamma   90.00
#
_symmetry.space_group_name_H-M   'P 1'
#
loop_
_entity.id
_entity.type
_entity.pdbx_description
1 polymer ?
#
loop_
_entity_poly.entity_id
_entity_poly.type
_entity_poly.pdbx_seq_one_letter_code
_entity_poly.pdbx_strand_id
1 'polypeptide(L)'
;MLTIEINKLFNSTLHPGSVRRWLPGAGIVWRRAAPTLHIRDPHKEEKLAAIDEALEKNCADHPVFYEDEVDIDLNPKIGADWQKKGQQKRIPTPGKNQKHYLAGALHAGTGRVEYVSGTSKNSGLFINMLRKLRSTYRSAKTITLIVDNYIIHKSKKALKWLKNNPKFIVIYQPVYSPWVNKIELLWLALHETVTRNHRCRTMWQLLRNIRQFMKAASPFPRNKHGLTKVERY
;
A
#
# COMPACT_ATOMS: atom_id res chain seq x y z
N MET A 1 -18.82 -17.12 -23.68
CA MET A 1 -18.92 -18.35 -22.87
C MET A 1 -20.33 -18.58 -22.33
N LEU A 2 -20.90 -17.72 -21.48
CA LEU A 2 -22.25 -17.97 -20.92
C LEU A 2 -23.34 -18.21 -21.98
N THR A 3 -23.41 -17.39 -23.04
CA THR A 3 -24.36 -17.59 -24.16
C THR A 3 -24.19 -18.92 -24.86
N ILE A 4 -22.95 -19.43 -24.97
CA ILE A 4 -22.66 -20.71 -25.62
C ILE A 4 -23.25 -21.85 -24.77
N GLU A 5 -23.07 -21.80 -23.45
CA GLU A 5 -23.59 -22.82 -22.55
C GLU A 5 -25.13 -22.79 -22.45
N ILE A 6 -25.75 -21.60 -22.45
CA ILE A 6 -27.22 -21.49 -22.50
C ILE A 6 -27.77 -22.07 -23.81
N ASN A 7 -27.14 -21.73 -24.95
CA ASN A 7 -27.57 -22.25 -26.25
C ASN A 7 -27.46 -23.77 -26.32
N LYS A 8 -26.40 -24.36 -25.74
CA LYS A 8 -26.24 -25.82 -25.62
C LYS A 8 -27.29 -26.46 -24.71
N LEU A 9 -27.49 -25.92 -23.50
CA LEU A 9 -28.39 -26.50 -22.49
C LEU A 9 -29.86 -26.46 -22.90
N PHE A 10 -30.27 -25.40 -23.61
CA PHE A 10 -31.67 -25.16 -23.98
C PHE A 10 -31.94 -25.36 -25.47
N ASN A 11 -30.99 -25.92 -26.23
CA ASN A 11 -31.06 -26.08 -27.69
C ASN A 11 -31.59 -24.82 -28.41
N SER A 12 -31.02 -23.66 -28.06
CA SER A 12 -31.48 -22.35 -28.51
C SER A 12 -30.39 -21.58 -29.24
N THR A 13 -30.77 -20.54 -29.98
CA THR A 13 -29.86 -19.67 -30.75
C THR A 13 -29.93 -18.23 -30.24
N LEU A 14 -29.61 -18.01 -28.96
CA LEU A 14 -29.55 -16.67 -28.40
C LEU A 14 -28.28 -15.93 -28.84
N HIS A 15 -28.46 -14.66 -29.19
CA HIS A 15 -27.35 -13.75 -29.46
C HIS A 15 -26.71 -13.27 -28.13
N PRO A 16 -25.37 -13.11 -28.04
CA PRO A 16 -24.70 -12.68 -26.81
C PRO A 16 -25.20 -11.34 -26.26
N GLY A 17 -25.59 -10.43 -27.15
CA GLY A 17 -26.16 -9.13 -26.78
C GLY A 17 -27.52 -9.24 -26.07
N SER A 18 -28.33 -10.25 -26.39
CA SER A 18 -29.62 -10.49 -25.73
C SER A 18 -29.40 -10.97 -24.29
N VAL A 19 -28.52 -11.96 -24.11
CA VAL A 19 -28.14 -12.45 -22.78
C VAL A 19 -27.58 -11.31 -21.92
N ARG A 20 -26.67 -10.49 -22.45
CA ARG A 20 -26.10 -9.34 -21.72
C ARG A 20 -27.15 -8.32 -21.28
N ARG A 21 -28.23 -8.11 -22.04
CA ARG A 21 -29.34 -7.22 -21.66
C ARG A 21 -30.25 -7.82 -20.59
N TRP A 22 -30.47 -9.14 -20.61
CA TRP A 22 -31.38 -9.80 -19.67
C TRP A 22 -30.75 -10.03 -18.28
N LEU A 23 -29.44 -10.28 -18.21
CA LEU A 23 -28.75 -10.58 -16.95
C LEU A 23 -28.98 -9.52 -15.85
N PRO A 24 -28.88 -8.20 -16.10
CA PRO A 24 -29.20 -7.20 -15.08
C PRO A 24 -30.65 -7.26 -14.59
N GLY A 25 -31.61 -7.58 -15.47
CA GLY A 25 -33.02 -7.77 -15.10
C GLY A 25 -33.26 -8.97 -14.19
N ALA A 26 -32.38 -9.96 -14.25
CA ALA A 26 -32.34 -11.11 -13.34
C ALA A 26 -31.41 -10.88 -12.12
N GLY A 27 -30.93 -9.64 -11.89
CA GLY A 27 -30.02 -9.32 -10.79
C GLY A 27 -28.57 -9.79 -10.99
N ILE A 28 -28.22 -10.31 -12.17
CA ILE A 28 -26.88 -10.81 -12.47
C ILE A 28 -26.04 -9.70 -13.12
N VAL A 29 -24.91 -9.37 -12.50
CA VAL A 29 -24.03 -8.29 -12.95
C VAL A 29 -22.66 -8.80 -13.38
N TRP A 30 -22.09 -8.17 -14.40
CA TRP A 30 -20.73 -8.46 -14.85
C TRP A 30 -19.72 -7.85 -13.87
N ARG A 31 -19.00 -8.69 -13.13
CA ARG A 31 -17.95 -8.30 -12.19
C ARG A 31 -16.68 -9.11 -12.47
N ARG A 32 -15.53 -8.54 -12.10
CA ARG A 32 -14.24 -9.25 -12.14
C ARG A 32 -14.21 -10.28 -11.01
N ALA A 33 -13.85 -11.53 -11.32
CA ALA A 33 -13.58 -12.54 -10.30
C ALA A 33 -12.40 -12.12 -9.42
N ALA A 34 -12.50 -12.32 -8.11
CA ALA A 34 -11.43 -12.02 -7.17
C ALA A 34 -10.60 -13.28 -6.91
N PRO A 35 -9.26 -13.24 -7.07
CA PRO A 35 -8.41 -14.37 -6.70
C PRO A 35 -8.42 -14.54 -5.18
N THR A 36 -8.61 -15.77 -4.71
CA THR A 36 -8.48 -16.14 -3.29
C THR A 36 -7.37 -17.17 -3.13
N LEU A 37 -6.37 -16.86 -2.31
CA LEU A 37 -5.32 -17.83 -1.97
C LEU A 37 -5.86 -18.79 -0.89
N HIS A 38 -5.78 -20.09 -1.15
CA HIS A 38 -6.20 -21.13 -0.21
C HIS A 38 -5.05 -21.51 0.74
N ILE A 39 -4.49 -20.52 1.44
CA ILE A 39 -3.42 -20.73 2.41
C ILE A 39 -3.88 -20.17 3.76
N ARG A 40 -3.88 -21.02 4.78
CA ARG A 40 -4.18 -20.64 6.17
C ARG A 40 -2.87 -20.48 6.93
N ASP A 41 -2.61 -19.29 7.47
CA ASP A 41 -1.51 -19.09 8.41
C ASP A 41 -1.90 -19.72 9.76
N PRO A 42 -1.18 -20.76 10.23
CA PRO A 42 -1.52 -21.45 11.48
C PRO A 42 -1.44 -20.54 12.71
N HIS A 43 -0.68 -19.45 12.64
CA HIS A 43 -0.50 -18.49 13.74
C HIS A 43 -1.28 -17.19 13.52
N LYS A 44 -2.30 -17.21 12.64
CA LYS A 44 -3.05 -16.00 12.29
C LYS A 44 -3.68 -15.32 13.50
N GLU A 45 -4.36 -16.09 14.34
CA GLU A 45 -5.10 -15.56 15.50
C GLU A 45 -4.15 -14.98 16.54
N GLU A 46 -3.07 -15.68 16.84
CA GLU A 46 -2.01 -15.22 17.76
C GLU A 46 -1.39 -13.89 17.29
N LYS A 47 -1.06 -13.77 16.00
CA LYS A 47 -0.50 -12.53 15.44
C LYS A 47 -1.50 -11.39 15.46
N LEU A 48 -2.77 -11.65 15.18
CA LEU A 48 -3.82 -10.62 15.26
C LEU A 48 -4.02 -10.15 16.70
N ALA A 49 -4.09 -11.06 17.66
CA ALA A 49 -4.19 -10.73 19.07
C ALA A 49 -2.99 -9.88 19.55
N ALA A 50 -1.77 -10.22 19.15
CA ALA A 50 -0.58 -9.42 19.48
C ALA A 50 -0.63 -8.01 18.86
N ILE A 51 -1.15 -7.87 17.63
CA ILE A 51 -1.37 -6.57 17.00
C ILE A 51 -2.42 -5.77 17.78
N ASP A 52 -3.55 -6.37 18.10
CA ASP A 52 -4.65 -5.70 18.82
C ASP A 52 -4.19 -5.25 20.21
N GLU A 53 -3.48 -6.09 20.96
CA GLU A 53 -2.89 -5.74 22.26
C GLU A 53 -1.91 -4.56 22.15
N ALA A 54 -1.05 -4.56 21.14
CA ALA A 54 -0.13 -3.44 20.91
C ALA A 54 -0.91 -2.15 20.61
N LEU A 55 -1.94 -2.22 19.76
CA LEU A 55 -2.77 -1.08 19.39
C LEU A 55 -3.56 -0.53 20.59
N GLU A 56 -4.04 -1.37 21.50
CA GLU A 56 -4.68 -0.95 22.75
C GLU A 56 -3.70 -0.23 23.68
N LYS A 57 -2.45 -0.71 23.75
CA LYS A 57 -1.37 -0.11 24.55
C LYS A 57 -0.73 1.12 23.90
N ASN A 58 -1.14 1.50 22.70
CA ASN A 58 -0.53 2.60 21.95
C ASN A 58 -0.68 3.94 22.69
N CYS A 59 0.44 4.48 23.16
CA CYS A 59 0.52 5.77 23.85
C CYS A 59 1.84 6.49 23.51
N ALA A 60 2.08 7.66 24.08
CA ALA A 60 3.32 8.42 23.84
C ALA A 60 4.59 7.69 24.30
N ASP A 61 4.50 6.89 25.36
CA ASP A 61 5.61 6.08 25.88
C ASP A 61 5.82 4.79 25.07
N HIS A 62 4.76 4.26 24.45
CA HIS A 62 4.74 2.99 23.72
C HIS A 62 4.07 3.17 22.35
N PRO A 63 4.60 4.03 21.46
CA PRO A 63 3.99 4.28 20.17
C PRO A 63 4.06 3.05 19.26
N VAL A 64 2.97 2.83 18.53
CA VAL A 64 2.82 1.75 17.55
C VAL A 64 2.77 2.31 16.14
N PHE A 65 3.51 1.69 15.24
CA PHE A 65 3.55 2.06 13.82
C PHE A 65 3.24 0.87 12.93
N TYR A 66 2.52 1.11 11.85
CA TYR A 66 2.54 0.24 10.68
C TYR A 66 3.73 0.64 9.83
N GLU A 67 4.62 -0.30 9.54
CA GLU A 67 5.83 -0.04 8.76
C GLU A 67 5.84 -0.92 7.50
N ASP A 68 6.22 -0.31 6.37
CA ASP A 68 6.22 -0.96 5.07
C ASP A 68 7.08 -0.17 4.07
N GLU A 69 7.45 -0.83 2.98
CA GLU A 69 8.24 -0.24 1.90
C GLU A 69 7.54 -0.24 0.54
N VAL A 70 7.64 0.89 -0.16
CA VAL A 70 6.99 1.11 -1.46
C VAL A 70 8.01 1.38 -2.57
N ASP A 71 7.69 0.85 -3.76
CA ASP A 71 8.47 1.00 -4.97
C ASP A 71 8.04 2.25 -5.74
N ILE A 72 9.01 3.07 -6.11
CA ILE A 72 8.82 4.28 -6.92
C ILE A 72 9.52 4.06 -8.26
N ASP A 73 8.72 3.78 -9.28
CA ASP A 73 9.17 3.68 -10.67
C ASP A 73 9.07 5.05 -11.35
N LEU A 74 10.11 5.42 -12.11
CA LEU A 74 10.07 6.60 -12.99
C LEU A 74 9.14 6.36 -14.19
N ASN A 75 8.96 5.10 -14.61
CA ASN A 75 7.94 4.78 -15.59
C ASN A 75 6.56 4.86 -14.91
N PRO A 76 5.68 5.76 -15.36
CA PRO A 76 4.39 5.96 -14.71
C PRO A 76 3.51 4.72 -14.89
N LYS A 77 2.82 4.33 -13.82
CA LYS A 77 1.70 3.39 -13.92
C LYS A 77 0.59 4.07 -14.73
N ILE A 78 0.15 3.45 -15.81
CA ILE A 78 -0.97 3.96 -16.61
C ILE A 78 -2.28 3.54 -15.95
N GLY A 79 -3.15 4.50 -15.69
CA GLY A 79 -4.47 4.26 -15.13
C GLY A 79 -5.53 5.18 -15.70
N ALA A 80 -6.78 4.99 -15.27
CA ALA A 80 -7.89 5.85 -15.66
C ALA A 80 -7.65 7.30 -15.20
N ASP A 81 -8.07 8.27 -16.02
CA ASP A 81 -7.98 9.70 -15.74
C ASP A 81 -9.21 10.39 -16.36
N TRP A 82 -9.65 11.49 -15.78
CA TRP A 82 -10.77 12.26 -16.31
C TRP A 82 -10.31 13.07 -17.52
N GLN A 83 -10.96 12.90 -18.66
CA GLN A 83 -10.57 13.51 -19.94
C GLN A 83 -11.80 13.97 -20.71
N LYS A 84 -11.64 15.01 -21.55
CA LYS A 84 -12.71 15.45 -22.46
C LYS A 84 -13.04 14.31 -23.43
N LYS A 85 -14.33 14.12 -23.73
CA LYS A 85 -14.79 13.10 -24.69
C LYS A 85 -14.05 13.24 -26.03
N GLY A 86 -13.53 12.13 -26.55
CA GLY A 86 -12.76 12.10 -27.80
C GLY A 86 -11.28 12.50 -27.66
N GLN A 87 -10.82 12.91 -26.47
CA GLN A 87 -9.40 13.18 -26.21
C GLN A 87 -8.76 12.05 -25.43
N GLN A 88 -7.55 11.65 -25.82
CA GLN A 88 -6.73 10.69 -25.08
C GLN A 88 -5.40 11.32 -24.67
N LYS A 89 -5.17 11.45 -23.36
CA LYS A 89 -3.92 11.98 -22.82
C LYS A 89 -2.76 11.04 -23.15
N ARG A 90 -1.73 11.57 -23.81
CA ARG A 90 -0.45 10.87 -23.98
C ARG A 90 0.47 11.15 -22.80
N ILE A 91 1.04 10.08 -22.25
CA ILE A 91 2.01 10.11 -21.15
C ILE A 91 3.37 9.70 -21.72
N PRO A 92 4.39 10.56 -21.64
CA PRO A 92 5.74 10.19 -22.08
C PRO A 92 6.33 9.16 -21.13
N THR A 93 6.82 8.04 -21.68
CA THR A 93 7.54 7.01 -20.94
C THR A 93 9.04 7.22 -21.15
N PRO A 94 9.84 7.51 -20.10
CA PRO A 94 11.26 7.86 -20.22
C PRO A 94 12.20 6.73 -20.68
N GLY A 95 11.70 5.68 -21.35
CA GLY A 95 12.47 4.58 -21.92
C GLY A 95 13.07 3.66 -20.85
N LYS A 96 14.12 4.12 -20.16
CA LYS A 96 14.79 3.38 -19.09
C LYS A 96 14.12 3.64 -17.75
N ASN A 97 13.53 2.60 -17.16
CA ASN A 97 12.94 2.72 -15.83
C ASN A 97 14.05 2.91 -14.79
N GLN A 98 13.97 4.01 -14.04
CA GLN A 98 14.77 4.21 -12.83
C GLN A 98 13.89 3.88 -11.62
N LYS A 99 14.45 3.18 -10.65
CA LYS A 99 13.75 2.79 -9.41
C LYS A 99 14.28 3.57 -8.22
N HIS A 100 13.38 3.91 -7.33
CA HIS A 100 13.67 4.41 -6.00
C HIS A 100 12.71 3.76 -5.01
N TYR A 101 13.03 3.84 -3.73
CA TYR A 101 12.27 3.16 -2.70
C TYR A 101 12.07 4.07 -1.50
N LEU A 102 10.93 3.91 -0.85
CA LEU A 102 10.66 4.52 0.44
C LEU A 102 10.41 3.42 1.47
N ALA A 103 10.86 3.64 2.70
CA ALA A 103 10.30 2.98 3.87
C ALA A 103 9.51 4.01 4.65
N GLY A 104 8.29 3.66 5.04
CA GLY A 104 7.40 4.53 5.79
C GLY A 104 6.93 3.86 7.06
N ALA A 105 6.73 4.66 8.11
CA ALA A 105 6.11 4.27 9.36
C ALA A 105 4.92 5.19 9.64
N LEU A 106 3.72 4.62 9.66
CA LEU A 106 2.46 5.30 9.97
C LEU A 106 2.10 5.05 11.43
N HIS A 107 2.07 6.11 12.23
CA HIS A 107 1.67 6.03 13.63
C HIS A 107 0.19 5.62 13.75
N ALA A 108 -0.10 4.54 14.47
CA ALA A 108 -1.43 3.94 14.51
C ALA A 108 -2.49 4.84 15.18
N GLY A 109 -2.14 5.54 16.26
CA GLY A 109 -3.03 6.49 16.93
C GLY A 109 -3.17 7.85 16.24
N THR A 110 -2.05 8.52 15.93
CA THR A 110 -2.05 9.93 15.49
C THR A 110 -2.13 10.11 13.97
N GLY A 111 -1.88 9.06 13.18
CA GLY A 111 -1.76 9.15 11.72
C GLY A 111 -0.47 9.83 11.25
N ARG A 112 0.42 10.26 12.15
CA ARG A 112 1.69 10.88 11.76
C ARG A 112 2.52 9.88 10.94
N VAL A 113 3.04 10.36 9.81
CA VAL A 113 3.87 9.58 8.90
C VAL A 113 5.32 10.01 9.02
N GLU A 114 6.20 9.05 9.27
CA GLU A 114 7.64 9.21 9.11
C GLU A 114 8.12 8.35 7.94
N TYR A 115 9.10 8.83 7.18
CA TYR A 115 9.64 8.05 6.06
C TYR A 115 11.12 8.35 5.80
N VAL A 116 11.79 7.39 5.16
CA VAL A 116 13.13 7.54 4.58
C VAL A 116 13.11 7.08 3.12
N SER A 117 14.08 7.52 2.33
CA SER A 117 14.22 7.14 0.93
C SER A 117 15.55 6.45 0.67
N GLY A 118 15.61 5.59 -0.35
CA GLY A 118 16.83 4.91 -0.74
C GLY A 118 16.80 4.36 -2.17
N THR A 119 17.98 4.01 -2.66
CA THR A 119 18.18 3.46 -4.02
C THR A 119 18.00 1.94 -4.08
N SER A 120 17.71 1.28 -2.95
CA SER A 120 17.46 -0.16 -2.90
C SER A 120 16.47 -0.51 -1.79
N LYS A 121 15.56 -1.46 -2.08
CA LYS A 121 14.63 -2.04 -1.11
C LYS A 121 15.31 -3.17 -0.35
N ASN A 122 16.09 -2.82 0.66
CA ASN A 122 16.89 -3.79 1.42
C ASN A 122 16.87 -3.50 2.91
N SER A 123 17.46 -4.38 3.72
CA SER A 123 17.52 -4.18 5.18
C SER A 123 18.24 -2.91 5.60
N GLY A 124 19.06 -2.29 4.74
CA GLY A 124 19.63 -0.97 5.00
C GLY A 124 18.58 0.13 5.03
N LEU A 125 17.61 0.10 4.11
CA LEU A 125 16.48 1.02 4.07
C LEU A 125 15.61 0.87 5.33
N PHE A 126 15.24 -0.37 5.66
CA PHE A 126 14.51 -0.69 6.90
C PHE A 126 15.24 -0.16 8.14
N ILE A 127 16.54 -0.47 8.32
CA ILE A 127 17.32 0.02 9.47
C ILE A 127 17.39 1.56 9.49
N ASN A 128 17.46 2.23 8.34
CA ASN A 128 17.42 3.69 8.29
C ASN A 128 16.08 4.24 8.80
N MET A 129 14.97 3.55 8.50
CA MET A 129 13.66 3.88 9.06
C MET A 129 13.66 3.74 10.59
N LEU A 130 14.21 2.64 11.11
CA LEU A 130 14.35 2.41 12.55
C LEU A 130 15.20 3.51 13.23
N ARG A 131 16.32 3.90 12.62
CA ARG A 131 17.16 5.00 13.13
C ARG A 131 16.39 6.32 13.17
N LYS A 132 15.60 6.62 12.14
CA LYS A 132 14.75 7.81 12.09
C LYS A 132 13.68 7.79 13.17
N LEU A 133 13.03 6.66 13.42
CA LEU A 133 12.08 6.52 14.52
C LEU A 133 12.76 6.70 15.89
N ARG A 134 13.94 6.10 16.08
CA ARG A 134 14.71 6.24 17.32
C ARG A 134 15.07 7.71 17.63
N SER A 135 15.44 8.49 16.61
CA SER A 135 15.79 9.91 16.77
C SER A 135 14.57 10.82 16.92
N THR A 136 13.44 10.45 16.31
CA THR A 136 12.19 11.22 16.38
C THR A 136 11.48 10.99 17.72
N TYR A 137 11.38 9.74 18.15
CA TYR A 137 10.70 9.31 19.38
C TYR A 137 11.72 8.97 20.47
N ARG A 138 12.59 9.93 20.80
CA ARG A 138 13.69 9.76 21.76
C ARG A 138 13.21 9.37 23.15
N SER A 139 12.13 9.99 23.63
CA SER A 139 11.54 9.79 24.96
C SER A 139 10.73 8.50 25.11
N ALA A 140 10.27 7.90 24.01
CA ALA A 140 9.48 6.67 24.08
C ALA A 140 10.26 5.56 24.79
N LYS A 141 9.60 4.78 25.63
CA LYS A 141 10.20 3.62 26.32
C LYS A 141 10.37 2.45 25.35
N THR A 142 9.38 2.22 24.50
CA THR A 142 9.44 1.22 23.42
C THR A 142 8.90 1.82 22.11
N ILE A 143 9.19 1.17 20.99
CA ILE A 143 8.62 1.49 19.68
C ILE A 143 8.17 0.16 19.07
N THR A 144 6.87 -0.02 18.90
CA THR A 144 6.32 -1.25 18.31
C THR A 144 6.06 -1.06 16.83
N LEU A 145 6.53 -1.99 16.01
CA LEU A 145 6.35 -1.99 14.56
C LEU A 145 5.54 -3.20 14.13
N ILE A 146 4.44 -2.93 13.44
CA ILE A 146 3.64 -3.94 12.74
C ILE A 146 4.18 -3.98 11.30
N VAL A 147 4.85 -5.08 10.95
CA VAL A 147 5.55 -5.25 9.66
C VAL A 147 4.99 -6.43 8.89
N ASP A 148 5.15 -6.43 7.57
CA ASP A 148 4.83 -7.60 6.75
C ASP A 148 5.86 -8.72 6.94
N ASN A 149 5.74 -9.81 6.16
CA ASN A 149 6.67 -10.94 6.25
C ASN A 149 7.88 -10.83 5.30
N TYR A 150 8.20 -9.64 4.80
CA TYR A 150 9.27 -9.46 3.84
C TYR A 150 10.62 -9.87 4.42
N ILE A 151 11.40 -10.59 3.61
CA ILE A 151 12.64 -11.27 4.06
C ILE A 151 13.68 -10.29 4.63
N ILE A 152 13.61 -9.01 4.26
CA ILE A 152 14.56 -8.00 4.70
C ILE A 152 14.44 -7.70 6.19
N HIS A 153 13.25 -7.85 6.79
CA HIS A 153 13.02 -7.69 8.24
C HIS A 153 13.65 -8.83 9.05
N LYS A 154 13.78 -10.00 8.41
CA LYS A 154 14.35 -11.24 8.98
C LYS A 154 15.82 -11.47 8.61
N SER A 155 16.45 -10.53 7.91
CA SER A 155 17.85 -10.70 7.49
C SER A 155 18.79 -10.70 8.69
N LYS A 156 19.96 -11.36 8.58
CA LYS A 156 21.00 -11.35 9.63
C LYS A 156 21.36 -9.93 10.07
N LYS A 157 21.37 -8.97 9.13
CA LYS A 157 21.67 -7.56 9.38
C LYS A 157 20.57 -6.88 10.19
N ALA A 158 19.30 -7.08 9.82
CA ALA A 158 18.16 -6.51 10.54
C ALA A 158 18.04 -7.10 11.95
N LEU A 159 18.12 -8.42 12.09
CA LEU A 159 18.06 -9.11 13.38
C LEU A 159 19.22 -8.71 14.31
N LYS A 160 20.45 -8.60 13.79
CA LYS A 160 21.59 -8.10 14.58
C LYS A 160 21.36 -6.67 15.08
N TRP A 161 20.77 -5.81 14.24
CA TRP A 161 20.45 -4.44 14.65
C TRP A 161 19.37 -4.42 15.74
N LEU A 162 18.27 -5.15 15.55
CA LEU A 162 17.17 -5.24 16.53
C LEU A 162 17.65 -5.80 17.88
N LYS A 163 18.51 -6.83 17.86
CA LYS A 163 19.12 -7.38 19.10
C LYS A 163 19.90 -6.30 19.88
N ASN A 164 20.59 -5.40 19.18
CA ASN A 164 21.34 -4.30 19.80
C ASN A 164 20.46 -3.08 20.13
N ASN A 165 19.17 -3.12 19.80
CA ASN A 165 18.22 -2.02 19.96
C ASN A 165 16.89 -2.54 20.57
N PRO A 166 16.90 -3.04 21.83
CA PRO A 166 15.73 -3.67 22.46
C PRO A 166 14.54 -2.73 22.65
N LYS A 167 14.71 -1.43 22.43
CA LYS A 167 13.62 -0.45 22.34
C LYS A 167 12.60 -0.80 21.24
N PHE A 168 13.02 -1.51 20.20
CA PHE A 168 12.14 -1.89 19.09
C PHE A 168 11.51 -3.25 19.30
N ILE A 169 10.19 -3.30 19.25
CA ILE A 169 9.39 -4.53 19.30
C ILE A 169 8.79 -4.71 17.90
N VAL A 170 9.01 -5.88 17.28
CA VAL A 170 8.54 -6.16 15.91
C VAL A 170 7.47 -7.23 15.99
N ILE A 171 6.27 -6.91 15.49
CA ILE A 171 5.13 -7.81 15.37
C ILE A 171 4.89 -8.06 13.89
N TYR A 172 4.95 -9.33 13.47
CA TYR A 172 4.72 -9.73 12.09
C TYR A 172 3.23 -9.90 11.84
N GLN A 173 2.76 -9.33 10.73
CA GLN A 173 1.40 -9.56 10.28
C GLN A 173 1.16 -11.04 9.91
N PRO A 174 -0.09 -11.52 9.96
CA PRO A 174 -0.42 -12.82 9.39
C PRO A 174 -0.08 -12.86 7.89
N VAL A 175 0.38 -14.02 7.42
CA VAL A 175 0.68 -14.18 6.00
C VAL A 175 -0.60 -13.99 5.18
N TYR A 176 -0.48 -13.34 4.02
CA TYR A 176 -1.58 -13.08 3.09
C TYR A 176 -2.74 -12.26 3.67
N SER A 177 -2.47 -11.35 4.63
CA SER A 177 -3.48 -10.48 5.24
C SER A 177 -3.22 -8.98 4.99
N PRO A 178 -3.17 -8.51 3.73
CA PRO A 178 -2.80 -7.13 3.39
C PRO A 178 -3.72 -6.06 4.01
N TRP A 179 -4.99 -6.39 4.27
CA TRP A 179 -5.97 -5.47 4.90
C TRP A 179 -5.61 -5.08 6.35
N VAL A 180 -4.70 -5.82 6.99
CA VAL A 180 -4.15 -5.51 8.32
C VAL A 180 -3.22 -4.31 8.23
N ASN A 181 -2.51 -4.15 7.11
CA ASN A 181 -1.50 -3.12 6.95
C ASN A 181 -2.11 -1.76 6.58
N LYS A 182 -2.34 -0.89 7.56
CA LYS A 182 -3.00 0.41 7.32
C LYS A 182 -2.18 1.38 6.48
N ILE A 183 -0.86 1.22 6.41
CA ILE A 183 0.00 2.07 5.59
C ILE A 183 -0.19 1.81 4.08
N GLU A 184 -0.75 0.65 3.68
CA GLU A 184 -1.05 0.38 2.27
C GLU A 184 -2.03 1.42 1.68
N LEU A 185 -2.93 1.98 2.51
CA LEU A 185 -3.82 3.07 2.09
C LEU A 185 -3.06 4.37 1.80
N LEU A 186 -2.00 4.66 2.55
CA LEU A 186 -1.11 5.79 2.28
C LEU A 186 -0.38 5.57 0.94
N TRP A 187 0.11 4.35 0.68
CA TRP A 187 0.76 4.02 -0.59
C TRP A 187 -0.20 4.05 -1.77
N LEU A 188 -1.44 3.62 -1.59
CA LEU A 188 -2.48 3.78 -2.59
C LEU A 188 -2.71 5.26 -2.91
N ALA A 189 -2.86 6.11 -1.89
CA ALA A 189 -3.03 7.56 -2.07
C ALA A 189 -1.82 8.20 -2.76
N LEU A 190 -0.60 7.80 -2.38
CA LEU A 190 0.64 8.23 -3.03
C LEU A 190 0.63 7.88 -4.52
N HIS A 191 0.26 6.64 -4.85
CA HIS A 191 0.24 6.18 -6.23
C HIS A 191 -0.83 6.89 -7.07
N GLU A 192 -2.05 7.03 -6.56
CA GLU A 192 -3.13 7.77 -7.25
C GLU A 192 -2.77 9.24 -7.48
N THR A 193 -2.12 9.87 -6.50
CA THR A 193 -1.89 11.32 -6.53
C THR A 193 -0.63 11.68 -7.33
N VAL A 194 0.45 10.92 -7.14
CA VAL A 194 1.79 11.32 -7.59
C VAL A 194 2.33 10.43 -8.70
N THR A 195 2.24 9.10 -8.57
CA THR A 195 2.97 8.20 -9.50
C THR A 195 2.15 7.74 -10.70
N ARG A 196 0.81 7.74 -10.61
CA ARG A 196 -0.06 7.33 -11.71
C ARG A 196 -0.19 8.46 -12.72
N ASN A 197 -0.04 8.14 -14.00
CA ASN A 197 -0.16 9.08 -15.12
C ASN A 197 0.71 10.36 -14.99
N HIS A 198 1.83 10.30 -14.25
CA HIS A 198 2.70 11.46 -14.05
C HIS A 198 3.48 11.82 -15.31
N ARG A 199 4.01 13.04 -15.37
CA ARG A 199 4.80 13.55 -16.52
C ARG A 199 6.25 13.91 -16.17
N CYS A 200 6.71 13.55 -14.97
CA CYS A 200 8.10 13.74 -14.54
C CYS A 200 9.07 13.09 -15.54
N ARG A 201 10.10 13.83 -15.94
CA ARG A 201 11.15 13.34 -16.86
C ARG A 201 12.31 12.69 -16.13
N THR A 202 12.51 13.04 -14.86
CA THR A 202 13.62 12.55 -14.04
C THR A 202 13.13 12.06 -12.68
N MET A 203 13.88 11.14 -12.08
CA MET A 203 13.59 10.63 -10.75
C MET A 203 13.57 11.75 -9.70
N TRP A 204 14.46 12.74 -9.84
CA TRP A 204 14.50 13.88 -8.92
C TRP A 204 13.19 14.70 -8.90
N GLN A 205 12.61 14.96 -10.09
CA GLN A 205 11.31 15.65 -10.18
C GLN A 205 10.20 14.85 -9.50
N LEU A 206 10.18 13.53 -9.71
CA LEU A 206 9.22 12.64 -9.08
C LEU A 206 9.38 12.63 -7.56
N LEU A 207 10.61 12.49 -7.06
CA LEU A 207 10.91 12.53 -5.63
C LEU A 207 10.58 13.88 -4.98
N ARG A 208 10.69 15.00 -5.70
CA ARG A 208 10.21 16.30 -5.21
C ARG A 208 8.69 16.29 -4.97
N ASN A 209 7.92 15.78 -5.92
CA ASN A 209 6.47 15.68 -5.79
C ASN A 209 6.07 14.71 -4.65
N ILE A 210 6.78 13.59 -4.52
CA ILE A 210 6.59 12.65 -3.42
C ILE A 210 6.86 13.32 -2.07
N ARG A 211 7.95 14.09 -1.93
CA ARG A 211 8.24 14.81 -0.67
C ARG A 211 7.14 15.80 -0.30
N GLN A 212 6.58 16.50 -1.29
CA GLN A 212 5.44 17.41 -1.08
C GLN A 212 4.19 16.64 -0.63
N PHE A 213 3.87 15.53 -1.30
CA PHE A 213 2.76 14.66 -0.89
C PHE A 213 2.94 14.14 0.53
N MET A 214 4.11 13.57 0.87
CA MET A 214 4.35 13.02 2.21
C MET A 214 4.25 14.08 3.32
N LYS A 215 4.62 15.33 3.02
CA LYS A 215 4.43 16.46 3.94
C LYS A 215 2.94 16.79 4.14
N ALA A 216 2.16 16.78 3.06
CA ALA A 216 0.72 17.09 3.11
C ALA A 216 -0.12 15.93 3.68
N ALA A 217 0.33 14.70 3.50
CA ALA A 217 -0.36 13.48 3.91
C ALA A 217 -0.18 13.16 5.40
N SER A 218 0.59 13.93 6.16
CA SER A 218 0.85 13.72 7.59
C SER A 218 0.22 14.84 8.42
N PRO A 219 -0.70 14.54 9.37
CA PRO A 219 -1.21 13.22 9.72
C PRO A 219 -2.13 12.62 8.65
N PHE A 220 -2.00 11.32 8.39
CA PHE A 220 -2.81 10.59 7.44
C PHE A 220 -4.13 10.17 8.11
N PRO A 221 -5.29 10.45 7.50
CA PRO A 221 -6.58 10.22 8.14
C PRO A 221 -6.82 8.72 8.35
N ARG A 222 -7.07 8.33 9.61
CA ARG A 222 -7.52 6.99 9.97
C ARG A 222 -8.94 6.78 9.44
N ASN A 223 -9.11 5.91 8.44
CA ASN A 223 -10.41 5.39 7.99
C ASN A 223 -11.55 6.42 7.76
N LYS A 224 -11.25 7.66 7.37
CA LYS A 224 -12.25 8.49 6.67
C LYS A 224 -12.19 8.10 5.19
N HIS A 225 -12.91 7.04 4.83
CA HIS A 225 -13.30 6.85 3.44
C HIS A 225 -14.06 8.10 3.00
N GLY A 226 -13.43 8.91 2.13
CA GLY A 226 -14.08 10.04 1.48
C GLY A 226 -13.30 11.34 1.54
N LEU A 227 -12.77 11.72 0.37
CA LEU A 227 -12.63 13.10 -0.09
C LEU A 227 -11.62 14.01 0.67
N THR A 228 -10.34 13.84 0.37
CA THR A 228 -9.48 15.02 0.22
C THR A 228 -9.11 15.12 -1.25
N LYS A 229 -9.96 15.82 -2.03
CA LYS A 229 -9.53 16.34 -3.33
C LYS A 229 -8.35 17.28 -3.02
N VAL A 230 -7.14 16.88 -3.40
CA VAL A 230 -6.06 17.81 -3.58
C VAL A 230 -6.49 18.69 -4.75
N GLU A 231 -6.86 19.93 -4.48
CA GLU A 231 -7.05 20.94 -5.52
C GLU A 231 -5.74 21.05 -6.28
N ARG A 232 -5.75 20.54 -7.52
CA ARG A 232 -4.67 20.72 -8.47
C ARG A 232 -4.81 22.15 -9.00
N TYR A 233 -3.86 23.00 -8.66
CA TYR A 233 -3.56 24.20 -9.45
C TYR A 233 -3.03 23.80 -10.83
#